data_AF-A0A925G8A2-F1
#
_entry.id   AF-A0A925G8A2-F1
#
_cell.length_a   1.000
_cell.length_b   1.000
_cell.length_c   1.000
_cell.angle_alpha   90.00
_cell.angle_beta   90.00
_cell.angle_gamma   90.00
#
_symmetry.space_group_name_H-M   'P 1'
#
loop_
_entity.id
_entity.type
_entity.pdbx_description
1 polymer ?
#
loop_
_entity_poly.entity_id
_entity_poly.type
_entity_poly.pdbx_seq_one_letter_code
_entity_poly.pdbx_strand_id
1 'polypeptide(L)'
;MTTLGRVRPGTDLPRSLAVLARMGKELDHRWAARGYRLRSFPKLAAEALRATSYHQQFDEDEVTAWVNKAKSLPRQFDPRSSFGQPPLTVWHTDRFVLDLYFWTDTQTSIHDHSFSGAFTNLSGDSLNCSYRFEQPTQVGRGVLTGSLRLDEAAYLRPGDVCPIVAGKKFIHRVWHLDCPTVTLVARTINGPVRLRQYSYFPEGIAIEYRQMPPIEFQRRREFLSYLFRRSHPRRFELAKELLANATDWALCMFLGEIVMWLTKDEDGARELTELAARLSAERGKWVDTAVAAMKAIDPLASVHWTRLSRTEHRLLISLLNTFTERRPLLEWLARHGHAGDWRLKLTGWLTEIEADKALRLRLGSARADIIKQMLRGLTDAAVLRELRQTYAISDKEEELLKQGFKRFRGLPFLKPLLSPRRSSARAEAAYQAASL
;
A
#
# COMPACT_ATOMS: atom_id res chain seq x y z
N MET A 1 6.79 39.47 16.82
CA MET A 1 7.74 38.67 17.62
C MET A 1 7.00 38.04 18.78
N THR A 2 6.15 37.07 18.47
CA THR A 2 5.32 36.34 19.43
C THR A 2 6.17 35.26 20.09
N THR A 3 6.08 35.20 21.40
CA THR A 3 6.82 34.35 22.33
C THR A 3 6.90 32.89 21.89
N LEU A 4 8.13 32.40 21.70
CA LEU A 4 8.48 30.99 21.62
C LEU A 4 7.96 30.30 22.89
N GLY A 5 6.87 29.55 22.75
CA GLY A 5 6.44 28.58 23.77
C GLY A 5 7.47 27.48 23.86
N ARG A 6 8.55 27.70 24.63
CA ARG A 6 9.38 26.61 25.13
C ARG A 6 8.44 25.66 25.88
N VAL A 7 8.23 24.47 25.32
CA VAL A 7 7.64 23.35 26.03
C VAL A 7 8.42 23.20 27.34
N ARG A 8 7.71 23.29 28.47
CA ARG A 8 8.30 23.01 29.78
C ARG A 8 8.94 21.63 29.73
N PRO A 9 10.22 21.45 30.08
CA PRO A 9 10.77 20.13 30.34
C PRO A 9 10.02 19.58 31.56
N GLY A 10 9.12 18.64 31.32
CA GLY A 10 8.16 18.19 32.32
C GLY A 10 7.31 17.06 31.78
N THR A 11 7.97 15.95 31.44
CA THR A 11 7.36 14.63 31.37
C THR A 11 8.43 13.64 31.80
N ASP A 12 8.10 12.73 32.71
CA ASP A 12 8.93 11.56 33.04
C ASP A 12 8.97 10.65 31.81
N LEU A 13 9.74 11.05 30.79
CA LEU A 13 10.02 10.19 29.67
C LEU A 13 10.80 8.99 30.21
N PRO A 14 10.37 7.77 29.90
CA PRO A 14 11.18 6.59 30.12
C PRO A 14 12.58 6.80 29.53
N ARG A 15 13.57 6.14 30.13
CA ARG A 15 14.99 6.39 29.80
C ARG A 15 15.26 6.16 28.31
N SER A 16 14.60 5.17 27.71
CA SER A 16 14.65 4.91 26.27
C SER A 16 14.11 6.10 25.46
N LEU A 17 12.91 6.60 25.77
CA LEU A 17 12.29 7.72 25.06
C LEU A 17 13.03 9.05 25.27
N ALA A 18 13.75 9.23 26.38
CA ALA A 18 14.60 10.39 26.58
C ALA A 18 15.74 10.50 25.53
N VAL A 19 16.14 9.38 24.92
CA VAL A 19 17.07 9.36 23.79
C VAL A 19 16.48 10.09 22.58
N LEU A 20 15.20 9.86 22.28
CA LEU A 20 14.51 10.52 21.16
C LEU A 20 14.37 12.03 21.37
N ALA A 21 14.18 12.47 22.61
CA ALA A 21 14.19 13.89 22.93
C ALA A 21 15.57 14.55 22.67
N ARG A 22 16.67 13.85 22.99
CA ARG A 22 18.03 14.32 22.66
C ARG A 22 18.26 14.35 21.15
N MET A 23 17.83 13.31 20.43
CA MET A 23 17.87 13.26 18.96
C MET A 23 17.10 14.44 18.35
N GLY A 24 15.91 14.74 18.86
CA GLY A 24 15.09 15.87 18.41
C GLY A 24 15.79 17.21 18.59
N LYS A 25 16.41 17.46 19.75
CA LYS A 25 17.19 18.68 20.00
C LYS A 25 18.39 18.82 19.06
N GLU A 26 19.14 17.74 18.87
CA GLU A 26 20.31 17.74 17.99
C GLU A 26 19.92 17.97 16.52
N LEU A 27 18.86 17.31 16.05
CA LEU A 27 18.34 17.50 14.71
C LEU A 27 17.90 18.96 14.48
N ASP A 28 17.23 19.59 15.45
CA ASP A 28 16.84 21.00 15.35
C ASP A 28 18.07 21.91 15.26
N HIS A 29 19.08 21.69 16.11
CA HIS A 29 20.33 22.46 16.09
C HIS A 29 21.06 22.35 14.74
N ARG A 30 21.22 21.13 14.24
CA ARG A 30 21.87 20.87 12.93
C ARG A 30 21.07 21.47 11.77
N TRP A 31 19.75 21.45 11.83
CA TRP A 31 18.91 22.05 10.79
C TRP A 31 18.92 23.58 10.84
N ALA A 32 18.95 24.15 12.05
CA ALA A 32 19.13 25.60 12.27
C ALA A 32 20.44 26.10 11.68
N ALA A 33 21.54 25.36 11.86
CA ALA A 33 22.85 25.66 11.24
C ALA A 33 22.82 25.64 9.70
N ARG A 34 21.79 25.02 9.09
CA ARG A 34 21.53 25.04 7.64
C ARG A 34 20.47 26.07 7.23
N GLY A 35 20.09 26.98 8.13
CA GLY A 35 19.06 27.99 7.92
C GLY A 35 17.67 27.39 7.69
N TYR A 36 17.37 26.24 8.30
CA TYR A 36 16.09 25.53 8.15
C TYR A 36 15.69 25.23 6.70
N ARG A 37 16.65 25.04 5.78
CA ARG A 37 16.37 24.72 4.38
C ARG A 37 15.68 23.35 4.28
N LEU A 38 14.46 23.31 3.71
CA LEU A 38 13.68 22.07 3.58
C LEU A 38 14.46 20.97 2.83
N ARG A 39 15.18 21.32 1.78
CA ARG A 39 15.99 20.37 0.97
C ARG A 39 17.07 19.65 1.76
N SER A 40 17.54 20.19 2.89
CA SER A 40 18.54 19.52 3.73
C SER A 40 17.93 18.59 4.78
N PHE A 41 16.65 18.74 5.10
CA PHE A 41 16.02 18.01 6.20
C PHE A 41 16.03 16.48 6.02
N PRO A 42 15.72 15.91 4.83
CA PRO A 42 15.69 14.44 4.68
C PRO A 42 17.02 13.77 5.03
N LYS A 43 18.13 14.37 4.58
CA LYS A 43 19.47 13.85 4.88
C LYS A 43 19.81 13.98 6.36
N LEU A 44 19.54 15.14 6.97
CA LEU A 44 19.79 15.36 8.39
C LEU A 44 18.96 14.42 9.29
N ALA A 45 17.69 14.24 8.96
CA ALA A 45 16.80 13.32 9.66
C ALA A 45 17.30 11.87 9.54
N ALA A 46 17.68 11.42 8.34
CA ALA A 46 18.21 10.08 8.14
C ALA A 46 19.53 9.85 8.91
N GLU A 47 20.44 10.83 8.91
CA GLU A 47 21.67 10.77 9.71
C GLU A 47 21.38 10.71 11.21
N ALA A 48 20.41 11.49 11.70
CA ALA A 48 20.02 11.47 13.11
C ALA A 48 19.41 10.12 13.53
N LEU A 49 18.56 9.52 12.69
CA LEU A 49 17.99 8.20 12.96
C LEU A 49 19.07 7.11 13.02
N ARG A 50 20.01 7.09 12.05
CA ARG A 50 21.14 6.15 12.04
C ARG A 50 22.03 6.32 13.28
N ALA A 51 22.44 7.55 13.57
CA ALA A 51 23.31 7.83 14.70
C ALA A 51 22.67 7.45 16.05
N THR A 52 21.35 7.59 16.16
CA THR A 52 20.62 7.25 17.40
C THR A 52 20.41 5.74 17.54
N SER A 53 20.24 5.01 16.42
CA SER A 53 20.05 3.56 16.40
C SER A 53 18.98 3.07 17.39
N TYR A 54 17.88 3.83 17.50
CA TYR A 54 16.87 3.61 18.55
C TYR A 54 16.19 2.23 18.48
N HIS A 55 16.17 1.60 17.30
CA HIS A 55 15.68 0.22 17.11
C HIS A 55 16.34 -0.78 18.07
N GLN A 56 17.58 -0.56 18.51
CA GLN A 56 18.29 -1.44 19.46
C GLN A 56 17.81 -1.31 20.91
N GLN A 57 17.10 -0.23 21.22
CA GLN A 57 16.60 0.11 22.56
C GLN A 57 15.07 0.22 22.59
N PHE A 58 14.41 -0.07 21.47
CA PHE A 58 12.97 0.06 21.38
C PHE A 58 12.30 -1.07 22.15
N ASP A 59 11.39 -0.67 23.05
CA ASP A 59 10.55 -1.57 23.82
C ASP A 59 9.11 -1.07 23.71
N GLU A 60 8.24 -1.87 23.07
CA GLU A 60 6.83 -1.56 22.87
C GLU A 60 6.05 -1.54 24.20
N ASP A 61 6.40 -2.41 25.15
CA ASP A 61 5.74 -2.48 26.45
C ASP A 61 6.09 -1.25 27.30
N GLU A 62 7.33 -0.75 27.22
CA GLU A 62 7.74 0.48 27.89
C GLU A 62 6.98 1.70 27.33
N VAL A 63 6.84 1.80 26.00
CA VAL A 63 6.06 2.88 25.37
C VAL A 63 4.59 2.80 25.75
N THR A 64 4.00 1.60 25.73
CA THR A 64 2.60 1.38 26.08
C THR A 64 2.36 1.70 27.56
N ALA A 65 3.25 1.26 28.45
CA ALA A 65 3.17 1.56 29.88
C ALA A 65 3.31 3.06 30.14
N TRP A 66 4.19 3.75 29.41
CA TRP A 66 4.34 5.21 29.50
C TRP A 66 3.06 5.94 29.08
N VAL A 67 2.50 5.61 27.91
CA VAL A 67 1.27 6.27 27.41
C VAL A 67 0.12 6.14 28.41
N ASN A 68 -0.02 4.99 29.06
CA ASN A 68 -1.08 4.75 30.05
C ASN A 68 -0.85 5.44 31.40
N LYS A 69 0.40 5.70 31.79
CA LYS A 69 0.75 6.30 33.10
C LYS A 69 1.01 7.80 33.03
N ALA A 70 1.37 8.33 31.87
CA ALA A 70 1.74 9.72 31.70
C ALA A 70 0.55 10.65 32.03
N LYS A 71 0.77 11.60 32.94
CA LYS A 71 -0.23 12.65 33.24
C LYS A 71 -0.53 13.56 32.06
N SER A 72 0.46 13.71 31.16
CA SER A 72 0.35 14.45 29.93
C SER A 72 1.28 13.87 28.88
N LEU A 73 0.83 13.88 27.63
CA LEU A 73 1.63 13.53 26.46
C LEU A 73 2.14 14.81 25.77
N PRO A 74 3.19 14.72 24.94
CA PRO A 74 3.54 15.78 24.01
C PRO A 74 2.33 16.16 23.15
N ARG A 75 2.36 17.36 22.55
CA ARG A 75 1.32 17.76 21.58
C ARG A 75 1.28 16.73 20.45
N GLN A 76 0.15 16.06 20.30
CA GLN A 76 -0.05 15.05 19.27
C GLN A 76 -0.30 15.72 17.92
N PHE A 77 0.46 15.33 16.90
CA PHE A 77 0.36 15.90 15.55
C PHE A 77 -0.84 15.34 14.78
N ASP A 78 -1.12 14.04 14.92
CA ASP A 78 -2.28 13.38 14.34
C ASP A 78 -3.20 12.80 15.42
N PRO A 79 -3.94 13.66 16.16
CA PRO A 79 -4.81 13.20 17.25
C PRO A 79 -6.02 12.39 16.76
N ARG A 80 -6.29 12.35 15.45
CA ARG A 80 -7.41 11.59 14.87
C ARG A 80 -6.99 10.23 14.33
N SER A 81 -5.71 9.86 14.48
CA SER A 81 -5.16 8.59 13.97
C SER A 81 -5.46 8.37 12.48
N SER A 82 -5.25 9.42 11.68
CA SER A 82 -5.45 9.34 10.23
C SER A 82 -4.35 8.54 9.50
N PHE A 83 -3.22 8.27 10.17
CA PHE A 83 -2.11 7.48 9.64
C PHE A 83 -1.40 6.70 10.76
N GLY A 84 -1.36 5.37 10.66
CA GLY A 84 -0.91 4.47 11.74
C GLY A 84 -2.03 4.11 12.72
N GLN A 85 -1.83 3.03 13.49
CA GLN A 85 -2.82 2.42 14.40
C GLN A 85 -2.22 2.00 15.76
N PRO A 86 -1.87 2.94 16.67
CA PRO A 86 -2.02 4.40 16.55
C PRO A 86 -0.74 5.11 16.09
N PRO A 87 -0.81 6.40 15.70
CA PRO A 87 0.33 7.30 15.75
C PRO A 87 0.55 7.87 17.15
N LEU A 88 1.82 8.11 17.50
CA LEU A 88 2.21 8.70 18.78
C LEU A 88 3.36 9.69 18.58
N THR A 89 3.09 10.98 18.78
CA THR A 89 4.12 12.03 18.79
C THR A 89 4.89 11.97 20.10
N VAL A 90 6.19 11.65 20.02
CA VAL A 90 7.10 11.56 21.18
C VAL A 90 7.98 12.80 21.34
N TRP A 91 8.12 13.59 20.27
CA TRP A 91 8.82 14.87 20.29
C TRP A 91 8.24 15.81 19.23
N HIS A 92 8.22 17.12 19.52
CA HIS A 92 7.77 18.12 18.55
C HIS A 92 8.49 19.45 18.71
N THR A 93 8.53 20.19 17.61
CA THR A 93 8.83 21.63 17.54
C THR A 93 7.74 22.28 16.68
N ASP A 94 7.81 23.59 16.42
CA ASP A 94 6.93 24.22 15.43
C ASP A 94 7.28 23.85 13.97
N ARG A 95 8.40 23.16 13.73
CA ARG A 95 8.93 22.89 12.37
C ARG A 95 8.88 21.41 11.98
N PHE A 96 9.05 20.50 12.93
CA PHE A 96 9.06 19.07 12.70
C PHE A 96 8.68 18.29 13.96
N VAL A 97 8.30 17.02 13.76
CA VAL A 97 7.93 16.06 14.81
C VAL A 97 8.73 14.78 14.70
N LEU A 98 8.82 14.05 15.81
CA LEU A 98 9.15 12.63 15.84
C LEU A 98 7.88 11.87 16.23
N ASP A 99 7.40 11.05 15.31
CA ASP A 99 6.22 10.20 15.50
C ASP A 99 6.66 8.72 15.52
N LEU A 100 6.06 7.94 16.42
CA LEU A 100 6.00 6.48 16.32
C LEU A 100 4.70 6.11 15.61
N TYR A 101 4.78 5.22 14.61
CA TYR A 101 3.60 4.62 13.99
C TYR A 101 3.61 3.12 14.25
N PHE A 102 2.52 2.64 14.86
CA PHE A 102 2.24 1.24 15.04
C PHE A 102 1.37 0.77 13.89
N TRP A 103 1.81 -0.27 13.18
CA TRP A 103 1.14 -0.74 11.97
C TRP A 103 0.51 -2.10 12.22
N THR A 104 -0.81 -2.10 12.33
CA THR A 104 -1.63 -3.32 12.32
C THR A 104 -2.20 -3.58 10.93
N ASP A 105 -2.39 -2.52 10.13
CA ASP A 105 -2.64 -2.61 8.70
C ASP A 105 -1.39 -3.06 7.94
N THR A 106 -1.58 -3.84 6.88
CA THR A 106 -0.49 -4.49 6.16
C THR A 106 0.09 -3.67 5.02
N GLN A 107 -0.56 -2.56 4.63
CA GLN A 107 -0.05 -1.70 3.57
C GLN A 107 -0.47 -0.25 3.74
N THR A 108 0.37 0.65 3.25
CA THR A 108 -0.04 2.02 2.92
C THR A 108 -0.61 2.08 1.51
N SER A 109 -1.32 3.17 1.16
CA SER A 109 -1.54 3.49 -0.25
C SER A 109 -0.21 3.82 -0.94
N ILE A 110 -0.18 3.78 -2.28
CA ILE A 110 0.94 4.37 -3.03
C ILE A 110 0.75 5.88 -2.98
N HIS A 111 1.69 6.62 -2.41
CA HIS A 111 1.56 8.05 -2.19
C HIS A 111 2.89 8.79 -2.26
N ASP A 112 2.84 10.09 -2.55
CA ASP A 112 3.93 11.01 -2.27
C ASP A 112 3.66 11.79 -0.98
N HIS A 113 4.52 12.75 -0.64
CA HIS A 113 4.44 13.45 0.64
C HIS A 113 4.49 14.96 0.41
N SER A 114 3.60 15.71 1.09
CA SER A 114 3.75 17.16 1.14
C SER A 114 4.92 17.59 2.05
N PHE A 115 5.42 16.72 2.91
CA PHE A 115 6.49 16.98 3.87
C PHE A 115 7.82 16.31 3.51
N SER A 116 8.90 16.70 4.21
CA SER A 116 10.24 16.10 4.12
C SER A 116 10.59 15.40 5.43
N GLY A 117 11.43 14.36 5.38
CA GLY A 117 11.76 13.62 6.59
C GLY A 117 12.65 12.40 6.36
N ALA A 118 12.62 11.47 7.30
CA ALA A 118 13.14 10.12 7.17
C ALA A 118 12.37 9.20 8.12
N PHE A 119 12.36 7.90 7.82
CA PHE A 119 11.81 6.89 8.71
C PHE A 119 12.76 5.70 8.88
N THR A 120 12.54 4.94 9.94
CA THR A 120 13.20 3.66 10.22
C THR A 120 12.25 2.70 10.88
N ASN A 121 12.37 1.40 10.60
CA ASN A 121 11.70 0.37 11.38
C ASN A 121 12.39 0.28 12.75
N LEU A 122 11.60 0.24 13.82
CA LEU A 122 12.06 -0.04 15.18
C LEU A 122 11.84 -1.50 15.54
N SER A 123 10.71 -2.07 15.10
CA SER A 123 10.36 -3.48 15.26
C SER A 123 9.60 -3.93 14.01
N GLY A 124 9.79 -5.20 13.65
CA GLY A 124 9.21 -5.81 12.47
C GLY A 124 9.86 -5.40 11.15
N ASP A 125 9.68 -6.27 10.16
CA ASP A 125 10.19 -6.12 8.81
C ASP A 125 9.13 -5.47 7.90
N SER A 126 9.61 -4.74 6.88
CA SER A 126 8.74 -4.12 5.89
C SER A 126 9.30 -4.25 4.47
N LEU A 127 8.42 -4.21 3.47
CA LEU A 127 8.82 -4.07 2.06
C LEU A 127 8.44 -2.67 1.59
N ASN A 128 9.45 -1.82 1.38
CA ASN A 128 9.27 -0.47 0.86
C ASN A 128 9.45 -0.46 -0.66
N CYS A 129 8.36 -0.16 -1.37
CA CYS A 129 8.33 -0.11 -2.82
C CYS A 129 8.30 1.35 -3.27
N SER A 130 9.33 1.82 -3.99
CA SER A 130 9.37 3.15 -4.58
C SER A 130 8.91 3.12 -6.04
N TYR A 131 8.30 4.22 -6.48
CA TYR A 131 7.70 4.34 -7.80
C TYR A 131 8.09 5.66 -8.47
N ARG A 132 7.96 5.68 -9.79
CA ARG A 132 7.98 6.88 -10.61
C ARG A 132 6.65 7.04 -11.32
N PHE A 133 6.14 8.26 -11.36
CA PHE A 133 4.93 8.60 -12.11
C PHE A 133 5.34 9.38 -13.37
N GLU A 134 5.36 8.67 -14.50
CA GLU A 134 5.83 9.14 -15.78
C GLU A 134 4.72 9.83 -16.58
N GLN A 135 5.10 10.83 -17.38
CA GLN A 135 4.21 11.59 -18.27
C GLN A 135 2.95 12.16 -17.59
N PRO A 136 3.07 12.88 -16.45
CA PRO A 136 1.91 13.38 -15.73
C PRO A 136 1.18 14.45 -16.55
N THR A 137 -0.11 14.21 -16.83
CA THR A 137 -1.02 15.17 -17.45
C THR A 137 -2.05 15.61 -16.41
N GLN A 138 -2.19 16.92 -16.23
CA GLN A 138 -3.22 17.46 -15.34
C GLN A 138 -4.55 17.52 -16.08
N VAL A 139 -5.50 16.67 -15.68
CA VAL A 139 -6.86 16.63 -16.25
C VAL A 139 -7.84 17.49 -15.46
N GLY A 140 -7.52 17.79 -14.20
CA GLY A 140 -8.36 18.59 -13.32
C GLY A 140 -7.60 19.09 -12.10
N ARG A 141 -8.22 19.96 -11.31
CA ARG A 141 -7.62 20.40 -10.04
C ARG A 141 -7.58 19.22 -9.06
N GLY A 142 -6.37 18.74 -8.78
CA GLY A 142 -6.15 17.61 -7.86
C GLY A 142 -6.29 16.24 -8.51
N VAL A 143 -6.31 16.15 -9.85
CA VAL A 143 -6.32 14.87 -10.57
C VAL A 143 -5.28 14.91 -11.69
N LEU A 144 -4.43 13.88 -11.73
CA LEU A 144 -3.43 13.68 -12.76
C LEU A 144 -3.62 12.31 -13.42
N THR A 145 -3.33 12.19 -14.69
CA THR A 145 -3.14 10.91 -15.39
C THR A 145 -1.68 10.72 -15.79
N GLY A 146 -1.26 9.48 -16.01
CA GLY A 146 0.13 9.14 -16.34
C GLY A 146 0.37 7.64 -16.25
N SER A 147 1.64 7.23 -16.13
CA SER A 147 2.02 5.84 -15.94
C SER A 147 2.78 5.67 -14.62
N LEU A 148 2.31 4.76 -13.76
CA LEU A 148 3.00 4.43 -12.53
C LEU A 148 3.93 3.23 -12.77
N ARG A 149 5.22 3.42 -12.50
CA ARG A 149 6.25 2.41 -12.68
C ARG A 149 6.95 2.12 -11.36
N LEU A 150 7.04 0.83 -11.00
CA LEU A 150 7.89 0.38 -9.89
C LEU A 150 9.35 0.67 -10.22
N ASP A 151 10.03 1.38 -9.32
CA ASP A 151 11.44 1.70 -9.44
C ASP A 151 12.29 0.70 -8.64
N GLU A 152 11.94 0.55 -7.36
CA GLU A 152 12.63 -0.36 -6.44
C GLU A 152 11.65 -1.02 -5.47
N ALA A 153 11.97 -2.22 -5.03
CA ALA A 153 11.33 -2.87 -3.89
C ALA A 153 12.44 -3.27 -2.90
N ALA A 154 12.54 -2.56 -1.78
CA ALA A 154 13.58 -2.76 -0.77
C ALA A 154 12.99 -3.47 0.46
N TYR A 155 13.63 -4.58 0.86
CA TYR A 155 13.34 -5.22 2.13
C TYR A 155 14.01 -4.43 3.26
N LEU A 156 13.25 -3.98 4.24
CA LEU A 156 13.72 -3.17 5.35
C LEU A 156 13.58 -3.93 6.67
N ARG A 157 14.67 -3.98 7.42
CA ARG A 157 14.75 -4.53 8.77
C ARG A 157 14.77 -3.41 9.82
N PRO A 158 14.56 -3.73 11.10
CA PRO A 158 14.82 -2.80 12.19
C PRO A 158 16.19 -2.12 12.05
N GLY A 159 16.20 -0.79 12.07
CA GLY A 159 17.40 0.03 11.91
C GLY A 159 17.70 0.50 10.48
N ASP A 160 17.09 -0.10 9.45
CA ASP A 160 17.19 0.44 8.09
C ASP A 160 16.51 1.81 8.02
N VAL A 161 17.15 2.78 7.36
CA VAL A 161 16.71 4.18 7.34
C VAL A 161 16.45 4.66 5.92
N CYS A 162 15.22 5.11 5.68
CA CYS A 162 14.76 5.63 4.41
C CYS A 162 14.51 7.15 4.48
N PRO A 163 15.23 7.97 3.69
CA PRO A 163 14.94 9.40 3.58
C PRO A 163 13.65 9.63 2.79
N ILE A 164 12.86 10.61 3.23
CA ILE A 164 11.63 11.06 2.61
C ILE A 164 11.89 12.42 1.96
N VAL A 165 11.89 12.46 0.64
CA VAL A 165 11.97 13.72 -0.12
C VAL A 165 10.57 14.14 -0.55
N ALA A 166 10.16 15.37 -0.21
CA ALA A 166 8.81 15.86 -0.53
C ALA A 166 8.48 15.82 -2.03
N GLY A 167 7.21 15.56 -2.33
CA GLY A 167 6.62 15.50 -3.65
C GLY A 167 7.00 14.25 -4.44
N LYS A 168 6.89 14.32 -5.76
CA LYS A 168 7.04 13.20 -6.71
C LYS A 168 8.42 12.52 -6.72
N LYS A 169 9.39 13.04 -5.98
CA LYS A 169 10.73 12.45 -5.85
C LYS A 169 10.74 11.22 -4.94
N PHE A 170 9.70 11.04 -4.12
CA PHE A 170 9.53 9.89 -3.26
C PHE A 170 8.06 9.46 -3.27
N ILE A 171 7.67 8.76 -4.34
CA ILE A 171 6.39 8.06 -4.41
C ILE A 171 6.65 6.65 -3.91
N HIS A 172 5.95 6.20 -2.88
CA HIS A 172 6.19 4.88 -2.32
C HIS A 172 4.92 4.23 -1.75
N ARG A 173 5.03 2.94 -1.48
CA ARG A 173 4.14 2.17 -0.61
C ARG A 173 4.99 1.30 0.30
N VAL A 174 4.59 1.19 1.55
CA VAL A 174 5.18 0.26 2.50
C VAL A 174 4.21 -0.90 2.71
N TRP A 175 4.74 -2.12 2.70
CA TRP A 175 4.07 -3.31 3.21
C TRP A 175 4.63 -3.67 4.57
N HIS A 176 3.78 -3.83 5.57
CA HIS A 176 4.16 -4.24 6.92
C HIS A 176 4.08 -5.76 7.02
N LEU A 177 5.26 -6.40 7.09
CA LEU A 177 5.40 -7.85 7.01
C LEU A 177 5.23 -8.52 8.37
N ASP A 178 5.33 -7.75 9.46
CA ASP A 178 5.02 -8.20 10.82
C ASP A 178 3.85 -7.39 11.41
N CYS A 179 3.31 -7.86 12.53
CA CYS A 179 2.14 -7.27 13.19
C CYS A 179 2.33 -7.21 14.72
N PRO A 180 2.60 -6.04 15.30
CA PRO A 180 2.81 -4.77 14.60
C PRO A 180 4.17 -4.72 13.90
N THR A 181 4.25 -3.94 12.83
CA THR A 181 5.51 -3.26 12.49
C THR A 181 5.49 -1.90 13.18
N VAL A 182 6.60 -1.46 13.78
CA VAL A 182 6.67 -0.14 14.42
C VAL A 182 7.72 0.69 13.71
N THR A 183 7.36 1.91 13.29
CA THR A 183 8.27 2.82 12.59
C THR A 183 8.45 4.13 13.34
N LEU A 184 9.69 4.62 13.43
CA LEU A 184 10.00 5.98 13.90
C LEU A 184 10.15 6.90 12.69
N VAL A 185 9.41 8.00 12.68
CA VAL A 185 9.40 8.98 11.59
C VAL A 185 9.78 10.36 12.12
N ALA A 186 10.85 10.92 11.56
CA ALA A 186 11.21 12.33 11.74
C ALA A 186 10.74 13.12 10.53
N ARG A 187 9.74 14.00 10.69
CA ARG A 187 9.13 14.72 9.55
C ARG A 187 8.81 16.18 9.84
N THR A 188 8.96 17.03 8.83
CA THR A 188 8.54 18.44 8.90
C THR A 188 7.03 18.56 9.03
N ILE A 189 6.56 19.49 9.87
CA ILE A 189 5.13 19.81 10.04
C ILE A 189 4.58 20.49 8.78
N ASN A 190 5.32 21.49 8.29
CA ASN A 190 4.96 22.22 7.09
C ASN A 190 5.84 21.77 5.93
N GLY A 191 5.17 21.23 4.92
CA GLY A 191 5.74 21.07 3.59
C GLY A 191 6.02 22.40 2.90
N PRO A 192 6.69 22.40 1.73
CA PRO A 192 6.64 23.54 0.83
C PRO A 192 5.18 23.93 0.56
N VAL A 193 4.84 25.21 0.76
CA VAL A 193 3.47 25.78 0.73
C VAL A 193 2.62 25.37 -0.49
N ARG A 194 3.26 24.96 -1.60
CA ARG A 194 2.60 24.60 -2.86
C ARG A 194 2.62 23.11 -3.20
N LEU A 195 3.23 22.26 -2.37
CA LEU A 195 3.23 20.81 -2.64
C LEU A 195 1.94 20.18 -2.15
N ARG A 196 1.20 19.60 -3.09
CA ARG A 196 0.06 18.73 -2.83
C ARG A 196 0.58 17.31 -2.61
N GLN A 197 -0.13 16.58 -1.77
CA GLN A 197 0.05 15.14 -1.61
C GLN A 197 -0.93 14.42 -2.53
N TYR A 198 -0.49 13.37 -3.20
CA TYR A 198 -1.27 12.54 -4.10
C TYR A 198 -1.21 11.08 -3.68
N SER A 199 -2.36 10.40 -3.78
CA SER A 199 -2.45 8.95 -3.86
C SER A 199 -2.36 8.54 -5.33
N TYR A 200 -1.56 7.53 -5.64
CA TYR A 200 -1.32 7.02 -6.98
C TYR A 200 -1.94 5.63 -7.14
N PHE A 201 -2.49 5.36 -8.32
CA PHE A 201 -3.11 4.08 -8.64
C PHE A 201 -2.38 3.43 -9.83
N PRO A 202 -2.15 2.11 -9.80
CA PRO A 202 -1.49 1.39 -10.89
C PRO A 202 -2.12 1.59 -12.27
N GLU A 203 -3.41 1.91 -12.31
CA GLU A 203 -4.18 2.14 -13.54
C GLU A 203 -3.79 3.46 -14.24
N GLY A 204 -2.94 4.29 -13.63
CA GLY A 204 -2.40 5.48 -14.29
C GLY A 204 -3.11 6.78 -13.91
N ILE A 205 -3.71 6.83 -12.71
CA ILE A 205 -4.31 8.04 -12.17
C ILE A 205 -3.70 8.38 -10.81
N ALA A 206 -3.58 9.66 -10.51
CA ALA A 206 -3.19 10.17 -9.20
C ALA A 206 -4.21 11.20 -8.72
N ILE A 207 -4.67 11.04 -7.48
CA ILE A 207 -5.73 11.85 -6.88
C ILE A 207 -5.16 12.55 -5.65
N GLU A 208 -5.35 13.86 -5.55
CA GLU A 208 -4.90 14.65 -4.41
C GLU A 208 -5.51 14.11 -3.10
N TYR A 209 -4.64 13.79 -2.15
CA TYR A 209 -5.05 13.45 -0.80
C TYR A 209 -5.44 14.73 -0.05
N ARG A 210 -6.65 14.72 0.52
CA ARG A 210 -7.16 15.83 1.35
C ARG A 210 -7.54 15.29 2.72
N GLN A 211 -6.72 15.61 3.72
CA GLN A 211 -6.99 15.22 5.10
C GLN A 211 -8.32 15.79 5.60
N MET A 212 -8.67 17.01 5.16
CA MET A 212 -9.96 17.66 5.43
C MET A 212 -10.66 18.02 4.12
N PRO A 213 -11.51 17.14 3.58
CA PRO A 213 -12.35 17.45 2.43
C PRO A 213 -13.34 18.59 2.73
N PRO A 214 -13.79 19.36 1.71
CA PRO A 214 -14.84 20.37 1.86
C PRO A 214 -16.11 19.79 2.48
N ILE A 215 -16.80 20.57 3.31
CA ILE A 215 -17.99 20.10 4.04
C ILE A 215 -19.13 19.71 3.08
N GLU A 216 -19.29 20.44 1.99
CA GLU A 216 -20.31 20.19 0.96
C GLU A 216 -20.06 18.85 0.26
N PHE A 217 -18.79 18.51 0.02
CA PHE A 217 -18.41 17.20 -0.50
C PHE A 217 -18.81 16.09 0.47
N GLN A 218 -18.52 16.25 1.77
CA GLN A 218 -18.87 15.25 2.78
C GLN A 218 -20.38 15.02 2.85
N ARG A 219 -21.19 16.10 2.85
CA ARG A 219 -22.66 15.99 2.83
C ARG A 219 -23.19 15.29 1.59
N ARG A 220 -22.68 15.64 0.40
CA ARG A 220 -23.07 14.96 -0.84
C ARG A 220 -22.71 13.47 -0.83
N ARG A 221 -21.55 13.11 -0.28
CA ARG A 221 -21.12 11.70 -0.13
C ARG A 221 -22.04 10.92 0.84
N GLU A 222 -22.41 11.52 1.96
CA GLU A 222 -23.33 10.92 2.95
C GLU A 222 -24.70 10.66 2.34
N PHE A 223 -25.28 11.63 1.62
CA PHE A 223 -26.57 11.47 0.94
C PHE A 223 -26.50 10.45 -0.20
N LEU A 224 -25.41 10.44 -0.99
CA LEU A 224 -25.18 9.40 -1.99
C LEU A 224 -25.18 8.01 -1.34
N SER A 225 -24.43 7.83 -0.26
CA SER A 225 -24.39 6.56 0.48
C SER A 225 -25.77 6.16 1.02
N TYR A 226 -26.54 7.12 1.54
CA TYR A 226 -27.91 6.91 2.00
C TYR A 226 -28.83 6.41 0.88
N LEU A 227 -28.79 7.05 -0.30
CA LEU A 227 -29.62 6.67 -1.45
C LEU A 227 -29.36 5.23 -1.89
N PHE A 228 -28.10 4.81 -1.95
CA PHE A 228 -27.71 3.46 -2.32
C PHE A 228 -28.07 2.42 -1.24
N ARG A 229 -27.85 2.74 0.05
CA ARG A 229 -28.24 1.84 1.15
C ARG A 229 -29.74 1.62 1.26
N ARG A 230 -30.54 2.65 0.93
CA ARG A 230 -32.01 2.57 0.94
C ARG A 230 -32.59 1.99 -0.35
N SER A 231 -31.75 1.65 -1.33
CA SER A 231 -32.21 1.24 -2.66
C SER A 231 -33.23 2.22 -3.25
N HIS A 232 -33.03 3.53 -3.06
CA HIS A 232 -33.98 4.54 -3.51
C HIS A 232 -34.25 4.40 -5.03
N PRO A 233 -35.51 4.52 -5.52
CA PRO A 233 -35.83 4.28 -6.94
C PRO A 233 -35.07 5.21 -7.90
N ARG A 234 -34.86 6.46 -7.50
CA ARG A 234 -34.12 7.47 -8.29
C ARG A 234 -32.62 7.55 -7.99
N ARG A 235 -32.04 6.58 -7.25
CA ARG A 235 -30.63 6.66 -6.81
C ARG A 235 -29.64 6.88 -7.96
N PHE A 236 -29.91 6.31 -9.13
CA PHE A 236 -29.07 6.42 -10.32
C PHE A 236 -29.15 7.77 -11.01
N GLU A 237 -30.38 8.28 -11.16
CA GLU A 237 -30.63 9.60 -11.72
C GLU A 237 -29.94 10.68 -10.86
N LEU A 238 -30.14 10.62 -9.55
CA LEU A 238 -29.54 11.56 -8.61
C LEU A 238 -28.01 11.42 -8.54
N ALA A 239 -27.47 10.21 -8.67
CA ALA A 239 -26.03 10.00 -8.77
C ALA A 239 -25.46 10.60 -10.06
N LYS A 240 -26.16 10.44 -11.20
CA LYS A 240 -25.78 11.06 -12.48
C LYS A 240 -25.72 12.58 -12.36
N GLU A 241 -26.75 13.20 -11.78
CA GLU A 241 -26.80 14.65 -11.53
C GLU A 241 -25.64 15.12 -10.63
N LEU A 242 -25.35 14.36 -9.57
CA LEU A 242 -24.24 14.66 -8.66
C LEU A 242 -22.89 14.61 -9.39
N LEU A 243 -22.63 13.56 -10.18
CA LEU A 243 -21.38 13.37 -10.91
C LEU A 243 -21.20 14.40 -12.02
N ALA A 244 -22.27 14.74 -12.75
CA ALA A 244 -22.24 15.76 -13.80
C ALA A 244 -21.82 17.14 -13.26
N ASN A 245 -22.15 17.46 -12.01
CA ASN A 245 -21.81 18.73 -11.36
C ASN A 245 -20.58 18.64 -10.45
N ALA A 246 -19.89 17.51 -10.40
CA ALA A 246 -18.72 17.32 -9.55
C ALA A 246 -17.48 18.01 -10.14
N THR A 247 -16.61 18.52 -9.26
CA THR A 247 -15.21 18.78 -9.63
C THR A 247 -14.51 17.46 -9.93
N ASP A 248 -13.42 17.46 -10.71
CA ASP A 248 -12.76 16.21 -11.12
C ASP A 248 -12.24 15.39 -9.92
N TRP A 249 -11.76 16.07 -8.89
CA TRP A 249 -11.39 15.43 -7.63
C TRP A 249 -12.59 14.77 -6.95
N ALA A 250 -13.71 15.50 -6.81
CA ALA A 250 -14.92 14.96 -6.19
C ALA A 250 -15.52 13.82 -7.03
N LEU A 251 -15.44 13.91 -8.36
CA LEU A 251 -15.87 12.87 -9.29
C LEU A 251 -15.14 11.56 -8.98
N CYS A 252 -13.81 11.58 -8.86
CA CYS A 252 -13.04 10.38 -8.53
C CYS A 252 -13.49 9.76 -7.20
N MET A 253 -13.69 10.59 -6.17
CA MET A 253 -14.10 10.11 -4.85
C MET A 253 -15.52 9.54 -4.86
N PHE A 254 -16.47 10.15 -5.58
CA PHE A 254 -17.83 9.61 -5.73
C PHE A 254 -17.85 8.34 -6.57
N LEU A 255 -17.03 8.26 -7.62
CA LEU A 255 -16.88 7.02 -8.40
C LEU A 255 -16.39 5.87 -7.53
N GLY A 256 -15.46 6.11 -6.61
CA GLY A 256 -15.01 5.10 -5.63
C GLY A 256 -16.17 4.51 -4.83
N GLU A 257 -17.02 5.35 -4.26
CA GLU A 257 -18.22 4.92 -3.52
C GLU A 257 -19.20 4.17 -4.41
N ILE A 258 -19.50 4.69 -5.61
CA ILE A 258 -20.48 4.09 -6.52
C ILE A 258 -20.02 2.72 -7.03
N VAL A 259 -18.73 2.58 -7.36
CA VAL A 259 -18.15 1.31 -7.80
C VAL A 259 -18.34 0.23 -6.73
N MET A 260 -18.15 0.56 -5.44
CA MET A 260 -18.37 -0.39 -4.35
C MET A 260 -19.83 -0.89 -4.25
N TRP A 261 -20.79 -0.06 -4.65
CA TRP A 261 -22.21 -0.46 -4.65
C TRP A 261 -22.60 -1.24 -5.90
N LEU A 262 -22.14 -0.78 -7.07
CA LEU A 262 -22.61 -1.28 -8.37
C LEU A 262 -21.89 -2.51 -8.89
N THR A 263 -20.74 -2.87 -8.34
CA THR A 263 -20.03 -4.08 -8.76
C THR A 263 -20.51 -5.36 -8.05
N LYS A 264 -21.61 -5.28 -7.30
CA LYS A 264 -22.15 -6.42 -6.51
C LYS A 264 -22.97 -7.39 -7.35
N ASP A 265 -23.55 -6.94 -8.46
CA ASP A 265 -24.37 -7.75 -9.36
C ASP A 265 -24.18 -7.31 -10.83
N GLU A 266 -24.73 -8.09 -11.76
CA GLU A 266 -24.53 -7.87 -13.21
C GLU A 266 -25.25 -6.62 -13.72
N ASP A 267 -26.42 -6.29 -13.18
CA ASP A 267 -27.19 -5.12 -13.60
C ASP A 267 -26.49 -3.83 -13.17
N GLY A 268 -26.04 -3.75 -11.91
CA GLY A 268 -25.24 -2.63 -11.42
C GLY A 268 -23.93 -2.48 -12.20
N ALA A 269 -23.28 -3.59 -12.58
CA ALA A 269 -22.06 -3.53 -13.37
C ALA A 269 -22.30 -2.96 -14.78
N ARG A 270 -23.46 -3.25 -15.38
CA ARG A 270 -23.91 -2.67 -16.65
C ARG A 270 -24.19 -1.18 -16.51
N GLU A 271 -24.92 -0.78 -15.48
CA GLU A 271 -25.24 0.62 -15.21
C GLU A 271 -23.98 1.47 -14.95
N LEU A 272 -23.01 0.92 -14.22
CA LEU A 272 -21.71 1.58 -14.01
C LEU A 272 -20.96 1.76 -15.34
N THR A 273 -21.05 0.80 -16.25
CA THR A 273 -20.42 0.87 -17.57
C THR A 273 -21.07 1.96 -18.43
N GLU A 274 -22.39 2.04 -18.45
CA GLU A 274 -23.12 3.10 -19.14
C GLU A 274 -22.82 4.49 -18.56
N LEU A 275 -22.79 4.59 -17.22
CA LEU A 275 -22.43 5.82 -16.52
C LEU A 275 -21.01 6.28 -16.86
N ALA A 276 -20.05 5.36 -16.83
CA ALA A 276 -18.66 5.64 -17.18
C ALA A 276 -18.53 6.08 -18.64
N ALA A 277 -19.18 5.39 -19.58
CA ALA A 277 -19.17 5.74 -21.00
C ALA A 277 -19.70 7.16 -21.24
N ARG A 278 -20.81 7.53 -20.59
CA ARG A 278 -21.37 8.87 -20.70
C ARG A 278 -20.43 9.94 -20.13
N LEU A 279 -19.93 9.73 -18.92
CA LEU A 279 -18.98 10.67 -18.29
C LEU A 279 -17.67 10.78 -19.08
N SER A 280 -17.19 9.68 -19.67
CA SER A 280 -16.00 9.66 -20.54
C SER A 280 -16.24 10.45 -21.83
N ALA A 281 -17.43 10.39 -22.42
CA ALA A 281 -17.81 11.22 -23.57
C ALA A 281 -17.86 12.72 -23.21
N GLU A 282 -18.35 13.07 -22.02
CA GLU A 282 -18.49 14.47 -21.57
C GLU A 282 -17.18 15.07 -21.04
N ARG A 283 -16.34 14.29 -20.35
CA ARG A 283 -15.17 14.78 -19.61
C ARG A 283 -13.83 14.24 -20.09
N GLY A 284 -13.85 13.29 -21.03
CA GLY A 284 -12.68 12.66 -21.62
C GLY A 284 -12.32 11.31 -20.98
N LYS A 285 -11.43 10.58 -21.69
CA LYS A 285 -11.03 9.19 -21.38
C LYS A 285 -10.37 8.97 -20.02
N TRP A 286 -9.98 10.03 -19.32
CA TRP A 286 -9.42 9.89 -17.97
C TRP A 286 -10.46 9.34 -16.98
N VAL A 287 -11.76 9.52 -17.25
CA VAL A 287 -12.83 8.92 -16.44
C VAL A 287 -12.74 7.38 -16.48
N ASP A 288 -12.45 6.79 -17.63
CA ASP A 288 -12.26 5.34 -17.75
C ASP A 288 -11.09 4.86 -16.89
N THR A 289 -10.03 5.67 -16.82
CA THR A 289 -8.86 5.42 -15.94
C THR A 289 -9.25 5.51 -14.46
N ALA A 290 -10.06 6.52 -14.10
CA ALA A 290 -10.56 6.66 -12.73
C ALA A 290 -11.44 5.47 -12.34
N VAL A 291 -12.40 5.07 -13.18
CA VAL A 291 -13.26 3.91 -12.92
C VAL A 291 -12.46 2.62 -12.81
N ALA A 292 -11.47 2.41 -13.68
CA ALA A 292 -10.56 1.27 -13.60
C ALA A 292 -9.81 1.25 -12.26
N ALA A 293 -9.25 2.39 -11.85
CA ALA A 293 -8.57 2.52 -10.55
C ALA A 293 -9.49 2.20 -9.38
N MET A 294 -10.71 2.76 -9.38
CA MET A 294 -11.70 2.54 -8.33
C MET A 294 -12.15 1.07 -8.24
N LYS A 295 -12.28 0.38 -9.38
CA LYS A 295 -12.56 -1.07 -9.42
C LYS A 295 -11.41 -1.92 -8.87
N ALA A 296 -10.18 -1.40 -8.95
CA ALA A 296 -8.97 -2.08 -8.54
C ALA A 296 -8.49 -1.71 -7.13
N ILE A 297 -9.29 -1.01 -6.31
CA ILE A 297 -8.85 -0.51 -4.99
C ILE A 297 -8.47 -1.62 -4.01
N ASP A 298 -8.96 -2.86 -4.18
CA ASP A 298 -8.57 -3.95 -3.29
C ASP A 298 -8.45 -5.32 -4.00
N PRO A 299 -7.38 -5.56 -4.79
CA PRO A 299 -7.07 -6.88 -5.30
C PRO A 299 -6.83 -7.92 -4.18
N LEU A 300 -6.66 -7.46 -2.94
CA LEU A 300 -6.37 -8.26 -1.75
C LEU A 300 -7.59 -8.38 -0.82
N ALA A 301 -8.79 -7.98 -1.28
CA ALA A 301 -10.05 -8.20 -0.55
C ALA A 301 -10.30 -9.70 -0.27
N SER A 302 -9.62 -10.57 -1.02
CA SER A 302 -9.62 -12.02 -0.86
C SER A 302 -8.61 -12.55 0.16
N VAL A 303 -7.76 -11.70 0.73
CA VAL A 303 -6.73 -12.04 1.73
C VAL A 303 -7.20 -11.65 3.13
N HIS A 304 -7.19 -12.61 4.05
CA HIS A 304 -7.43 -12.42 5.46
C HIS A 304 -6.10 -12.21 6.20
N TRP A 305 -5.61 -10.98 6.18
CA TRP A 305 -4.29 -10.61 6.72
C TRP A 305 -4.07 -10.98 8.19
N THR A 306 -5.11 -10.94 9.01
CA THR A 306 -5.04 -11.34 10.43
C THR A 306 -4.73 -12.82 10.63
N ARG A 307 -4.89 -13.65 9.58
CA ARG A 307 -4.54 -15.07 9.59
C ARG A 307 -3.13 -15.34 9.05
N LEU A 308 -2.50 -14.35 8.42
CA LEU A 308 -1.12 -14.43 7.99
C LEU A 308 -0.22 -14.05 9.17
N SER A 309 0.20 -15.04 9.94
CA SER A 309 1.10 -14.85 11.09
C SER A 309 2.58 -14.87 10.71
N ARG A 310 2.92 -15.46 9.55
CA ARG A 310 4.31 -15.61 9.08
C ARG A 310 4.72 -14.46 8.16
N THR A 311 5.88 -13.88 8.44
CA THR A 311 6.49 -12.79 7.66
C THR A 311 6.67 -13.18 6.19
N GLU A 312 7.05 -14.43 5.91
CA GLU A 312 7.27 -14.90 4.54
C GLU A 312 5.98 -14.97 3.72
N HIS A 313 4.86 -15.30 4.36
CA HIS A 313 3.57 -15.33 3.68
C HIS A 313 3.11 -13.93 3.31
N ARG A 314 3.24 -12.98 4.24
CA ARG A 314 2.95 -11.57 3.97
C ARG A 314 3.86 -11.04 2.87
N LEU A 315 5.15 -11.35 2.93
CA LEU A 315 6.12 -10.99 1.89
C LEU A 315 5.68 -11.50 0.51
N LEU A 316 5.29 -12.77 0.40
CA LEU A 316 4.81 -13.34 -0.86
C LEU A 316 3.64 -12.54 -1.44
N ILE A 317 2.59 -12.31 -0.63
CA ILE A 317 1.40 -11.58 -1.09
C ILE A 317 1.77 -10.14 -1.47
N SER A 318 2.62 -9.47 -0.70
CA SER A 318 3.12 -8.12 -0.99
C SER A 318 3.90 -8.05 -2.30
N LEU A 319 4.78 -9.01 -2.56
CA LEU A 319 5.55 -9.09 -3.81
C LEU A 319 4.64 -9.35 -5.01
N LEU A 320 3.69 -10.27 -4.87
CA LEU A 320 2.70 -10.59 -5.90
C LEU A 320 1.75 -9.45 -6.21
N ASN A 321 1.55 -8.53 -5.27
CA ASN A 321 0.79 -7.30 -5.49
C ASN A 321 1.64 -6.11 -5.97
N THR A 322 2.96 -6.21 -5.84
CA THR A 322 3.90 -5.16 -6.23
C THR A 322 4.40 -5.35 -7.66
N PHE A 323 4.81 -6.57 -8.00
CA PHE A 323 5.34 -6.88 -9.31
C PHE A 323 4.22 -7.25 -10.27
N THR A 324 4.18 -6.62 -11.44
CA THR A 324 3.21 -6.96 -12.50
C THR A 324 3.75 -8.02 -13.47
N GLU A 325 5.05 -8.30 -13.41
CA GLU A 325 5.77 -9.20 -14.31
C GLU A 325 6.55 -10.27 -13.55
N ARG A 326 6.65 -11.48 -14.14
CA ARG A 326 7.35 -12.63 -13.55
C ARG A 326 8.84 -12.37 -13.36
N ARG A 327 9.52 -11.83 -14.38
CA ARG A 327 10.99 -11.73 -14.39
C ARG A 327 11.52 -10.88 -13.22
N PRO A 328 11.07 -9.62 -13.02
CA PRO A 328 11.61 -8.79 -11.94
C PRO A 328 11.30 -9.37 -10.55
N LEU A 329 10.17 -10.06 -10.39
CA LEU A 329 9.83 -10.78 -9.16
C LEU A 329 10.84 -11.90 -8.86
N LEU A 330 11.16 -12.73 -9.86
CA LEU A 330 12.14 -13.80 -9.68
C LEU A 330 13.55 -13.24 -9.41
N GLU A 331 13.97 -12.23 -10.17
CA GLU A 331 15.25 -11.52 -9.92
C GLU A 331 15.31 -10.90 -8.53
N TRP A 332 14.18 -10.44 -7.98
CA TRP A 332 14.10 -9.97 -6.60
C TRP A 332 14.29 -11.13 -5.62
N LEU A 333 13.57 -12.25 -5.80
CA LEU A 333 13.65 -13.41 -4.92
C LEU A 333 15.08 -14.01 -4.88
N ALA A 334 15.74 -14.14 -6.04
CA ALA A 334 17.13 -14.62 -6.10
C ALA A 334 18.07 -13.73 -5.29
N ARG A 335 18.01 -12.40 -5.50
CA ARG A 335 18.90 -11.45 -4.82
C ARG A 335 18.73 -11.40 -3.30
N HIS A 336 17.57 -11.78 -2.78
CA HIS A 336 17.26 -11.72 -1.36
C HIS A 336 17.36 -13.08 -0.67
N GLY A 337 18.16 -14.02 -1.20
CA GLY A 337 18.39 -15.31 -0.55
C GLY A 337 17.21 -16.29 -0.65
N HIS A 338 16.25 -16.02 -1.55
CA HIS A 338 15.21 -16.96 -1.95
C HIS A 338 15.56 -17.64 -3.29
N ALA A 339 16.86 -17.87 -3.53
CA ALA A 339 17.41 -18.67 -4.61
C ALA A 339 17.03 -20.17 -4.47
N GLY A 340 17.09 -20.95 -5.56
CA GLY A 340 16.72 -22.38 -5.58
C GLY A 340 15.41 -22.67 -6.34
N ASP A 341 14.68 -23.73 -6.00
CA ASP A 341 13.38 -23.99 -6.66
C ASP A 341 12.31 -23.04 -6.12
N TRP A 342 12.24 -21.83 -6.69
CA TRP A 342 11.22 -20.83 -6.34
C TRP A 342 9.80 -21.35 -6.54
N ARG A 343 9.59 -22.33 -7.43
CA ARG A 343 8.26 -22.92 -7.64
C ARG A 343 7.89 -23.77 -6.44
N LEU A 344 8.80 -24.62 -5.99
CA LEU A 344 8.59 -25.42 -4.78
C LEU A 344 8.32 -24.52 -3.57
N LYS A 345 9.13 -23.48 -3.39
CA LYS A 345 8.98 -22.52 -2.28
C LYS A 345 7.64 -21.79 -2.33
N LEU A 346 7.27 -21.27 -3.49
CA LEU A 346 6.03 -20.53 -3.68
C LEU A 346 4.79 -21.41 -3.56
N THR A 347 4.83 -22.63 -4.10
CA THR A 347 3.77 -23.62 -3.88
C THR A 347 3.64 -23.96 -2.39
N GLY A 348 4.76 -24.18 -1.70
CA GLY A 348 4.77 -24.43 -0.25
C GLY A 348 4.08 -23.31 0.52
N TRP A 349 4.48 -22.06 0.30
CA TRP A 349 3.86 -20.91 0.94
C TRP A 349 2.37 -20.77 0.59
N LEU A 350 1.96 -20.98 -0.66
CA LEU A 350 0.54 -20.92 -1.03
C LEU A 350 -0.29 -22.02 -0.35
N THR A 351 0.26 -23.22 -0.20
CA THR A 351 -0.38 -24.33 0.52
C THR A 351 -0.51 -24.01 2.01
N GLU A 352 0.53 -23.46 2.64
CA GLU A 352 0.48 -23.04 4.04
C GLU A 352 -0.56 -21.92 4.27
N ILE A 353 -0.53 -20.87 3.44
CA ILE A 353 -1.48 -19.75 3.47
C ILE A 353 -2.93 -20.24 3.37
N GLU A 354 -3.17 -21.26 2.55
CA GLU A 354 -4.48 -21.86 2.39
C GLU A 354 -4.90 -22.69 3.61
N ALA A 355 -3.97 -23.46 4.18
CA ALA A 355 -4.19 -24.20 5.43
C ALA A 355 -4.60 -23.25 6.58
N ASP A 356 -3.99 -22.07 6.63
CA ASP A 356 -4.35 -20.99 7.56
C ASP A 356 -5.68 -20.31 7.23
N LYS A 357 -6.33 -20.71 6.11
CA LYS A 357 -7.56 -20.11 5.58
C LYS A 357 -7.42 -18.61 5.38
N ALA A 358 -6.20 -18.16 5.05
CA ALA A 358 -5.89 -16.76 4.84
C ALA A 358 -6.26 -16.29 3.44
N LEU A 359 -6.53 -17.19 2.50
CA LEU A 359 -7.16 -16.86 1.23
C LEU A 359 -8.64 -17.27 1.24
N ARG A 360 -9.50 -16.45 0.63
CA ARG A 360 -10.89 -16.83 0.29
C ARG A 360 -10.97 -17.92 -0.78
N LEU A 361 -9.83 -18.51 -1.16
CA LEU A 361 -9.69 -19.60 -2.10
C LEU A 361 -9.34 -20.86 -1.31
N ARG A 362 -10.17 -21.90 -1.40
CA ARG A 362 -9.85 -23.22 -0.87
C ARG A 362 -9.05 -23.98 -1.94
N LEU A 363 -7.74 -24.02 -1.81
CA LEU A 363 -6.79 -24.76 -2.65
C LEU A 363 -6.59 -26.23 -2.17
N GLY A 364 -7.65 -27.01 -1.93
CA GLY A 364 -7.49 -28.43 -1.56
C GLY A 364 -6.54 -29.20 -2.51
N SER A 365 -5.94 -30.33 -2.07
CA SER A 365 -4.77 -30.99 -2.70
C SER A 365 -4.65 -30.90 -4.24
N ALA A 366 -5.72 -31.26 -4.97
CA ALA A 366 -5.73 -31.17 -6.43
C ALA A 366 -5.46 -29.75 -6.96
N ARG A 367 -5.97 -28.69 -6.31
CA ARG A 367 -5.76 -27.28 -6.67
C ARG A 367 -4.36 -26.79 -6.37
N ALA A 368 -3.72 -27.27 -5.30
CA ALA A 368 -2.31 -26.99 -5.04
C ALA A 368 -1.43 -27.57 -6.15
N ASP A 369 -1.73 -28.81 -6.60
CA ASP A 369 -1.04 -29.43 -7.73
C ASP A 369 -1.29 -28.68 -9.05
N ILE A 370 -2.51 -28.19 -9.29
CA ILE A 370 -2.81 -27.33 -10.44
C ILE A 370 -1.88 -26.12 -10.46
N ILE A 371 -1.79 -25.38 -9.35
CA ILE A 371 -0.95 -24.19 -9.27
C ILE A 371 0.52 -24.57 -9.49
N LYS A 372 1.00 -25.65 -8.84
CA LYS A 372 2.36 -26.16 -9.02
C LYS A 372 2.70 -26.43 -10.50
N GLN A 373 1.80 -27.12 -11.20
CA GLN A 373 1.96 -27.45 -12.61
C GLN A 373 1.86 -26.21 -13.51
N MET A 374 0.98 -25.26 -13.19
CA MET A 374 0.90 -23.97 -13.89
C MET A 374 2.17 -23.13 -13.71
N LEU A 375 2.78 -23.14 -12.52
CA LEU A 375 4.04 -22.43 -12.25
C LEU A 375 5.22 -23.03 -13.02
N ARG A 376 5.16 -24.32 -13.37
CA ARG A 376 6.09 -24.97 -14.32
C ARG A 376 5.91 -24.50 -15.76
N GLY A 377 4.91 -23.66 -16.04
CA GLY A 377 4.64 -23.13 -17.37
C GLY A 377 3.84 -24.07 -18.26
N LEU A 378 3.25 -25.13 -17.69
CA LEU A 378 2.40 -26.04 -18.44
C LEU A 378 1.13 -25.32 -18.94
N THR A 379 0.68 -25.72 -20.14
CA THR A 379 -0.62 -25.31 -20.68
C THR A 379 -1.73 -25.98 -19.90
N ASP A 380 -2.94 -25.41 -19.92
CA ASP A 380 -4.09 -25.97 -19.21
C ASP A 380 -4.38 -27.42 -19.63
N ALA A 381 -4.18 -27.74 -20.91
CA ALA A 381 -4.30 -29.10 -21.45
C ALA A 381 -3.21 -30.06 -20.94
N ALA A 382 -1.98 -29.56 -20.75
CA ALA A 382 -0.88 -30.36 -20.18
C ALA A 382 -1.09 -30.58 -18.68
N VAL A 383 -1.51 -29.55 -17.92
CA VAL A 383 -1.87 -29.68 -16.50
C VAL A 383 -2.96 -30.72 -16.31
N LEU A 384 -4.03 -30.68 -17.13
CA LEU A 384 -5.11 -31.67 -17.05
C LEU A 384 -4.63 -33.10 -17.35
N ARG A 385 -3.73 -33.26 -18.32
CA ARG A 385 -3.15 -34.57 -18.65
C ARG A 385 -2.36 -35.16 -17.49
N GLU A 386 -1.52 -34.35 -16.85
CA GLU A 386 -0.74 -34.73 -15.66
C GLU A 386 -1.66 -35.11 -14.49
N LEU A 387 -2.72 -34.33 -14.27
CA LEU A 387 -3.68 -34.62 -13.20
C LEU A 387 -4.42 -35.93 -13.46
N ARG A 388 -4.76 -36.26 -14.70
CA ARG A 388 -5.38 -37.56 -15.05
C ARG A 388 -4.47 -38.77 -14.80
N GLN A 389 -3.15 -38.58 -14.83
CA GLN A 389 -2.21 -39.65 -14.49
C GLN A 389 -2.12 -39.87 -12.97
N THR A 390 -2.39 -38.83 -12.18
CA THR A 390 -2.27 -38.86 -10.71
C THR A 390 -3.60 -39.17 -10.03
N TYR A 391 -4.71 -38.70 -10.61
CA TYR A 391 -6.04 -38.72 -10.05
C TYR A 391 -7.02 -39.35 -11.05
N ALA A 392 -7.94 -40.19 -10.56
CA ALA A 392 -9.06 -40.67 -11.35
C ALA A 392 -10.08 -39.52 -11.54
N ILE A 393 -9.98 -38.81 -12.67
CA ILE A 393 -10.81 -37.63 -12.97
C ILE A 393 -11.91 -38.03 -13.96
N SER A 394 -13.17 -37.84 -13.56
CA SER A 394 -14.34 -37.96 -14.43
C SER A 394 -14.51 -36.76 -15.37
N ASP A 395 -15.31 -36.92 -16.43
CA ASP A 395 -15.60 -35.83 -17.38
C ASP A 395 -16.24 -34.59 -16.70
N LYS A 396 -17.08 -34.82 -15.69
CA LYS A 396 -17.70 -33.75 -14.90
C LYS A 396 -16.68 -32.97 -14.07
N GLU A 397 -15.68 -33.67 -13.51
CA GLU A 397 -14.59 -33.05 -12.75
C GLU A 397 -13.63 -32.29 -13.67
N GLU A 398 -13.38 -32.78 -14.88
CA GLU A 398 -12.60 -32.06 -15.88
C GLU A 398 -13.18 -30.68 -16.19
N GLU A 399 -14.49 -30.59 -16.39
CA GLU A 399 -15.11 -29.30 -16.71
C GLU A 399 -14.98 -28.32 -15.52
N LEU A 400 -15.12 -28.81 -14.30
CA LEU A 400 -14.86 -28.03 -13.08
C LEU A 400 -13.39 -27.59 -12.98
N LEU A 401 -12.44 -28.45 -13.36
CA LEU A 401 -11.01 -28.12 -13.40
C LEU A 401 -10.70 -27.05 -14.44
N LYS A 402 -11.29 -27.13 -15.64
CA LYS A 402 -11.16 -26.11 -16.69
C LYS A 402 -11.66 -24.74 -16.23
N GLN A 403 -12.82 -24.71 -15.56
CA GLN A 403 -13.33 -23.49 -14.92
C GLN A 403 -12.38 -22.99 -13.83
N GLY A 404 -11.81 -23.91 -13.04
CA GLY A 404 -10.78 -23.65 -12.04
C GLY A 404 -9.53 -22.99 -12.63
N PHE A 405 -9.02 -23.48 -13.77
CA PHE A 405 -7.86 -22.91 -14.46
C PHE A 405 -8.09 -21.46 -14.86
N LYS A 406 -9.24 -21.19 -15.48
CA LYS A 406 -9.64 -19.82 -15.85
C LYS A 406 -9.71 -18.92 -14.62
N ARG A 407 -10.26 -19.42 -13.52
CA ARG A 407 -10.33 -18.69 -12.25
C ARG A 407 -8.94 -18.40 -11.69
N PHE A 408 -8.04 -19.38 -11.62
CA PHE A 408 -6.67 -19.19 -11.10
C PHE A 408 -5.86 -18.21 -11.93
N ARG A 409 -5.89 -18.31 -13.26
CA ARG A 409 -5.24 -17.33 -14.15
C ARG A 409 -5.86 -15.93 -14.05
N GLY A 410 -7.14 -15.86 -13.67
CA GLY A 410 -7.85 -14.61 -13.43
C GLY A 410 -7.59 -13.97 -12.05
N LEU A 411 -6.93 -14.66 -11.12
CA LEU A 411 -6.63 -14.11 -9.81
C LEU A 411 -5.60 -12.98 -9.94
N PRO A 412 -5.93 -11.74 -9.54
CA PRO A 412 -5.02 -10.60 -9.70
C PRO A 412 -3.63 -10.83 -9.10
N PHE A 413 -3.56 -11.47 -7.92
CA PHE A 413 -2.30 -11.72 -7.23
C PHE A 413 -1.47 -12.86 -7.85
N LEU A 414 -2.06 -13.81 -8.60
CA LEU A 414 -1.28 -14.84 -9.32
C LEU A 414 -0.87 -14.41 -10.73
N LYS A 415 -1.46 -13.32 -11.25
CA LYS A 415 -1.18 -12.79 -12.58
C LYS A 415 0.31 -12.61 -12.90
N PRO A 416 1.17 -12.11 -11.99
CA PRO A 416 2.59 -11.94 -12.28
C PRO A 416 3.28 -13.28 -12.55
N LEU A 417 2.82 -14.34 -11.88
CA LEU A 417 3.36 -15.68 -12.02
C LEU A 417 2.76 -16.44 -13.20
N LEU A 418 1.48 -16.25 -13.52
CA LEU A 418 0.77 -17.13 -14.46
C LEU A 418 0.58 -16.54 -15.86
N SER A 419 0.92 -15.26 -16.07
CA SER A 419 0.74 -14.62 -17.38
C SER A 419 1.62 -15.28 -18.46
N PRO A 420 1.04 -15.77 -19.56
CA PRO A 420 1.78 -16.37 -20.66
C PRO A 420 2.43 -15.26 -21.50
N ARG A 421 3.62 -14.79 -21.13
CA ARG A 421 4.44 -13.95 -22.01
C ARG A 421 5.75 -14.66 -22.35
N ARG A 422 6.19 -14.48 -23.61
CA ARG A 422 7.34 -15.12 -24.28
C ARG A 422 8.71 -14.94 -23.60
N SER A 423 8.80 -14.33 -22.41
CA SER A 423 10.05 -14.05 -21.69
C SER A 423 10.40 -15.07 -20.59
N SER A 424 9.64 -16.16 -20.42
CA SER A 424 9.85 -17.09 -19.28
C SER A 424 11.22 -17.79 -19.31
N ALA A 425 11.68 -18.27 -20.47
CA ALA A 425 12.94 -19.00 -20.57
C ALA A 425 14.15 -18.13 -20.19
N ARG A 426 14.16 -16.85 -20.59
CA ARG A 426 15.26 -15.91 -20.29
C ARG A 426 15.23 -15.45 -18.83
N ALA A 427 14.04 -15.32 -18.25
CA ALA A 427 13.87 -15.02 -16.83
C ALA A 427 14.31 -16.18 -15.93
N GLU A 428 13.99 -17.41 -16.33
CA GLU A 428 14.38 -18.62 -15.62
C GLU A 428 15.90 -18.86 -15.70
N ALA A 429 16.50 -18.64 -16.87
CA ALA A 429 17.95 -18.70 -17.03
C ALA A 429 18.68 -17.64 -16.18
N ALA A 430 18.17 -16.40 -16.14
CA ALA A 430 18.75 -15.35 -15.31
C ALA A 430 18.63 -15.65 -13.80
N TYR A 431 17.49 -16.21 -13.38
CA TYR A 431 17.27 -16.62 -12.00
C TYR A 431 18.19 -17.78 -11.58
N GLN A 432 18.34 -18.81 -12.42
CA GLN A 432 19.27 -19.91 -12.16
C GLN A 432 20.72 -19.45 -12.14
N ALA A 433 21.12 -18.56 -13.05
CA ALA A 433 22.46 -17.99 -13.07
C ALA A 433 22.78 -17.16 -11.81
N ALA A 434 21.79 -16.48 -11.23
CA ALA A 434 21.95 -15.75 -9.97
C ALA A 434 21.90 -16.64 -8.71
N SER A 435 21.56 -17.93 -8.87
CA SER A 435 21.50 -18.93 -7.80
C SER A 435 22.75 -19.81 -7.71
N LEU A 436 23.70 -19.60 -8.64
CA LEU A 436 25.05 -20.17 -8.66
C LEU A 436 26.04 -19.11 -8.18
#